data_AF-A0A7W0GQ74-F1
#
_entry.id   AF-A0A7W0GQ74-F1
#
_cell.length_a   1.000
_cell.length_b   1.000
_cell.length_c   1.000
_cell.angle_alpha   90.00
_cell.angle_beta   90.00
_cell.angle_gamma   90.00
#
_symmetry.space_group_name_H-M   'P 1'
#
loop_
_entity.id
_entity.type
_entity.pdbx_description
1 polymer ?
#
loop_
_entity_poly.entity_id
_entity_poly.type
_entity_poly.pdbx_seq_one_letter_code
_entity_poly.pdbx_strand_id
1 'polypeptide(L)'
;MVTVVKRLLVGNPLKTQQAVHERLTKKTALAVFSSDALSLTAYATEEILLVLAAAVAFGQAYAFHYVVPISIGIAVLLAIVATSYRQTIHAYPSGGGAYIVAKENLGTTPGLVAGASLLVDYVLTVSVSIAAGVAAVTSMVQGTRYAWLDEHKVFMCM
;
A
#
# COMPACT_ATOMS: atom_id res chain seq x y z
N MET A 1 8.48 28.28 -18.14
CA MET A 1 7.88 28.26 -16.78
C MET A 1 7.65 26.85 -16.24
N VAL A 2 7.03 25.94 -17.00
CA VAL A 2 6.70 24.57 -16.54
C VAL A 2 7.91 23.79 -16.00
N THR A 3 9.07 23.90 -16.65
CA THR A 3 10.29 23.19 -16.25
C THR A 3 10.88 23.69 -14.92
N VAL A 4 10.72 24.99 -14.61
CA VAL A 4 11.20 25.60 -13.36
C VAL A 4 10.30 25.19 -12.21
N VAL A 5 8.98 25.25 -12.39
CA VAL A 5 7.99 24.78 -11.40
C VAL A 5 8.15 23.28 -11.15
N LYS A 6 8.33 22.48 -12.20
CA LYS A 6 8.60 21.03 -12.09
C LYS A 6 9.89 20.74 -11.33
N ARG A 7 10.96 21.49 -11.60
CA ARG A 7 12.26 21.31 -10.95
C ARG A 7 12.25 21.79 -9.49
N LEU A 8 11.38 22.74 -9.16
CA LEU A 8 11.14 23.19 -7.78
C LEU A 8 10.31 22.18 -6.98
N LEU A 9 9.28 21.56 -7.59
CA LEU A 9 8.39 20.60 -6.91
C LEU A 9 8.94 19.17 -6.87
N VAL A 10 9.58 18.70 -7.95
CA VAL A 10 9.98 17.30 -8.14
C VAL A 10 11.50 17.11 -8.00
N GLY A 11 12.28 18.19 -8.04
CA GLY A 11 13.74 18.14 -7.98
C GLY A 11 14.43 17.99 -9.35
N ASN A 12 15.76 17.90 -9.32
CA ASN A 12 16.56 17.75 -10.55
C ASN A 12 16.46 16.33 -11.12
N PRO A 13 16.41 16.18 -12.46
CA PRO A 13 16.41 14.87 -13.08
C PRO A 13 17.73 14.14 -12.81
N LEU A 14 17.65 12.97 -12.19
CA LEU A 14 18.77 12.05 -11.99
C LEU A 14 19.07 11.32 -13.29
N LYS A 15 20.35 11.27 -13.68
CA LYS A 15 20.79 10.45 -14.82
C LYS A 15 20.60 8.97 -14.44
N THR A 16 20.08 8.16 -15.36
CA THR A 16 19.72 6.74 -15.13
C THR A 16 20.85 5.90 -14.50
N GLN A 17 22.11 6.25 -14.77
CA GLN A 17 23.29 5.57 -14.17
C GLN A 17 23.55 5.95 -12.70
N GLN A 18 23.08 7.10 -12.23
CA GLN A 18 23.25 7.55 -10.85
C GLN A 18 22.11 7.06 -9.94
N ALA A 19 20.93 6.77 -10.50
CA ALA A 19 19.74 6.32 -9.75
C ALA A 19 19.96 5.02 -8.96
N VAL A 20 20.84 4.12 -9.42
CA VAL A 20 21.14 2.84 -8.75
C VAL A 20 21.96 3.04 -7.46
N HIS A 21 22.74 4.11 -7.38
CA HIS A 21 23.59 4.41 -6.23
C HIS A 21 23.03 5.52 -5.32
N GLU A 22 22.02 6.24 -5.80
CA GLU A 22 21.36 7.30 -5.04
C GLU A 22 20.55 6.70 -3.88
N ARG A 23 21.06 6.84 -2.66
CA ARG A 23 20.32 6.44 -1.46
C ARG A 23 19.39 7.57 -1.05
N LEU A 24 18.10 7.27 -0.90
CA LEU A 24 17.14 8.21 -0.33
C LEU A 24 17.60 8.63 1.06
N THR A 25 17.51 9.93 1.35
CA THR A 25 17.73 10.44 2.71
C THR A 25 16.67 9.83 3.64
N LYS A 26 17.01 9.58 4.91
CA LYS A 26 16.08 8.96 5.88
C LYS A 26 14.69 9.62 5.91
N LYS A 27 14.63 10.96 5.77
CA LYS A 27 13.38 11.72 5.74
C LYS A 27 12.54 11.41 4.50
N THR A 28 13.14 11.42 3.33
CA THR A 28 12.44 11.15 2.06
C THR A 28 12.08 9.68 1.94
N ALA A 29 12.98 8.78 2.38
CA ALA A 29 12.69 7.35 2.47
C ALA A 29 11.50 7.10 3.38
N LEU A 30 11.49 7.67 4.59
CA LEU A 30 10.38 7.52 5.51
C LEU A 30 9.08 8.03 4.89
N ALA A 31 9.06 9.22 4.29
CA ALA A 31 7.86 9.75 3.65
C ALA A 31 7.33 8.82 2.54
N VAL A 32 8.21 8.40 1.63
CA VAL A 32 7.84 7.52 0.50
C VAL A 32 7.34 6.16 0.99
N PHE A 33 8.07 5.49 1.87
CA PHE A 33 7.68 4.15 2.36
C PHE A 33 6.50 4.21 3.34
N SER A 34 6.32 5.32 4.06
CA SER A 34 5.15 5.52 4.92
C SER A 34 3.87 5.75 4.13
N SER A 35 3.96 6.32 2.92
CA SER A 35 2.81 6.59 2.07
C SER A 35 2.04 5.31 1.73
N ASP A 36 2.77 4.22 1.46
CA ASP A 36 2.19 2.91 1.19
C ASP A 36 1.40 2.42 2.41
N ALA A 37 2.03 2.37 3.59
CA ALA A 37 1.37 1.99 4.83
C ALA A 37 0.16 2.88 5.20
N LEU A 38 0.25 4.18 4.93
CA LEU A 38 -0.85 5.13 5.16
C LEU A 38 -2.02 4.88 4.21
N SER A 39 -1.76 4.57 2.93
CA SER A 39 -2.82 4.27 1.97
C SER A 39 -3.65 3.05 2.39
N LEU A 40 -3.03 2.03 3.00
CA LEU A 40 -3.74 0.86 3.56
C LEU A 40 -4.83 1.27 4.56
N THR A 41 -4.59 2.32 5.36
CA THR A 41 -5.59 2.77 6.35
C THR A 41 -6.80 3.43 5.72
N ALA A 42 -6.64 4.03 4.53
CA ALA A 42 -7.70 4.75 3.83
C ALA A 42 -8.74 3.82 3.21
N TYR A 43 -8.35 2.64 2.74
CA TYR A 43 -9.28 1.69 2.11
C TYR A 43 -9.56 0.45 2.97
N ALA A 44 -8.58 -0.10 3.70
CA ALA A 44 -8.76 -1.38 4.39
C ALA A 44 -9.74 -1.27 5.58
N THR A 45 -9.80 -0.10 6.23
CA THR A 45 -10.71 0.13 7.35
C THR A 45 -12.17 0.10 6.91
N GLU A 46 -12.47 0.70 5.75
CA GLU A 46 -13.80 0.69 5.14
C GLU A 46 -14.21 -0.71 4.71
N GLU A 47 -13.33 -1.45 4.05
CA GLU A 47 -13.61 -2.82 3.60
C GLU A 47 -13.91 -3.77 4.76
N ILE A 48 -13.19 -3.66 5.89
CA ILE A 48 -13.49 -4.45 7.09
C ILE A 48 -14.91 -4.15 7.60
N LEU A 49 -15.32 -2.87 7.62
CA LEU A 49 -16.65 -2.48 8.04
C LEU A 49 -17.73 -2.95 7.06
N LEU A 50 -17.45 -2.93 5.76
CA LEU A 50 -18.38 -3.38 4.73
C LEU A 50 -18.65 -4.89 4.85
N VAL A 51 -17.59 -5.69 5.08
CA VAL A 51 -17.73 -7.13 5.34
C VAL A 51 -18.53 -7.40 6.62
N LEU A 52 -18.30 -6.65 7.69
CA LEU A 52 -19.07 -6.80 8.92
C LEU A 52 -20.53 -6.35 8.74
N ALA A 53 -20.78 -5.28 7.99
CA ALA A 53 -22.12 -4.82 7.65
C ALA A 53 -22.88 -5.88 6.82
N ALA A 54 -22.20 -6.54 5.88
CA ALA A 54 -22.76 -7.67 5.16
C ALA A 54 -23.12 -8.82 6.13
N ALA A 55 -22.23 -9.17 7.07
CA ALA A 55 -22.53 -10.19 8.08
C ALA A 55 -23.77 -9.83 8.94
N VAL A 56 -23.94 -8.57 9.32
CA VAL A 56 -25.15 -8.09 10.00
C VAL A 56 -26.39 -8.29 9.12
N ALA A 57 -26.31 -7.93 7.84
CA ALA A 57 -27.40 -8.11 6.89
C ALA A 57 -27.81 -9.59 6.71
N PHE A 58 -26.86 -10.52 6.84
CA PHE A 58 -27.10 -11.98 6.84
C PHE A 58 -27.51 -12.56 8.20
N GLY A 59 -27.87 -11.72 9.19
CA GLY A 59 -28.47 -12.13 10.45
C GLY A 59 -27.52 -12.18 11.65
N GLN A 60 -26.24 -11.81 11.49
CA GLN A 60 -25.31 -11.69 12.62
C GLN A 60 -25.40 -10.31 13.27
N ALA A 61 -26.45 -10.07 14.05
CA ALA A 61 -26.75 -8.77 14.66
C ALA A 61 -25.58 -8.16 15.49
N TYR A 62 -24.66 -8.99 15.98
CA TYR A 62 -23.54 -8.57 16.83
C TYR A 62 -22.19 -8.47 16.09
N ALA A 63 -22.17 -8.54 14.76
CA ALA A 63 -20.90 -8.58 14.01
C ALA A 63 -20.02 -7.34 14.24
N PHE A 64 -20.60 -6.16 14.46
CA PHE A 64 -19.83 -4.94 14.75
C PHE A 64 -19.05 -4.99 16.08
N HIS A 65 -19.41 -5.87 17.02
CA HIS A 65 -18.61 -6.06 18.23
C HIS A 65 -17.21 -6.62 17.93
N TYR A 66 -17.01 -7.21 16.74
CA TYR A 66 -15.70 -7.72 16.34
C TYR A 66 -14.73 -6.64 15.85
N VAL A 67 -15.18 -5.40 15.59
CA VAL A 67 -14.30 -4.32 15.08
C VAL A 67 -13.10 -4.10 16.00
N VAL A 68 -13.35 -3.96 17.30
CA VAL A 68 -12.29 -3.71 18.30
C VAL A 68 -11.32 -4.89 18.43
N PRO A 69 -11.76 -6.15 18.66
CA PRO A 69 -10.83 -7.27 18.76
C PRO A 69 -10.08 -7.54 17.45
N ILE A 70 -10.71 -7.36 16.29
CA ILE A 70 -10.01 -7.46 14.98
C ILE A 70 -8.91 -6.39 14.89
N SER A 71 -9.21 -5.14 15.26
CA SER A 71 -8.24 -4.05 15.24
C SER A 71 -7.04 -4.31 16.16
N ILE A 72 -7.29 -4.85 17.36
CA ILE A 72 -6.24 -5.27 18.29
C ILE A 72 -5.40 -6.40 17.67
N GLY A 73 -6.05 -7.40 17.05
CA GLY A 73 -5.35 -8.48 16.36
C GLY A 73 -4.44 -7.99 15.24
N ILE A 74 -4.92 -7.04 14.42
CA ILE A 74 -4.12 -6.41 13.36
C ILE A 74 -2.93 -5.65 13.96
N ALA A 75 -3.14 -4.87 15.03
CA ALA A 75 -2.06 -4.14 15.69
C ALA A 75 -0.95 -5.08 16.22
N VAL A 76 -1.35 -6.21 16.83
CA VAL A 76 -0.40 -7.24 17.29
C VAL A 76 0.35 -7.87 16.11
N LEU A 77 -0.36 -8.21 15.03
CA LEU A 77 0.25 -8.77 13.81
C LEU A 77 1.26 -7.79 13.21
N LEU A 78 0.94 -6.50 13.12
CA LEU A 78 1.86 -5.47 12.64
C LEU A 78 3.10 -5.35 13.54
N ALA A 79 2.97 -5.48 14.86
CA ALA A 79 4.12 -5.49 15.76
C ALA A 79 5.04 -6.70 15.52
N ILE A 80 4.46 -7.88 15.29
CA ILE A 80 5.21 -9.10 14.95
C ILE A 80 5.94 -8.92 13.60
N VAL A 81 5.25 -8.43 12.58
CA VAL A 81 5.87 -8.21 11.25
C VAL A 81 6.98 -7.16 11.34
N ALA A 82 6.76 -6.06 12.05
CA ALA A 82 7.75 -4.99 12.21
C ALA A 82 9.02 -5.50 12.93
N THR A 83 8.85 -6.34 13.97
CA THR A 83 9.99 -6.95 14.67
C THR A 83 10.71 -7.97 13.79
N SER A 84 9.98 -8.78 13.03
CA SER A 84 10.55 -9.72 12.05
C SER A 84 11.37 -8.98 10.98
N TYR A 85 10.84 -7.91 10.39
CA TYR A 85 11.57 -7.10 9.40
C TYR A 85 12.81 -6.44 10.00
N ARG A 86 12.74 -5.97 11.25
CA ARG A 86 13.95 -5.49 11.93
C ARG A 86 15.03 -6.57 12.00
N GLN A 87 14.68 -7.81 12.37
CA GLN A 87 15.64 -8.91 12.43
C GLN A 87 16.22 -9.21 11.04
N THR A 88 15.38 -9.29 10.01
CA THR A 88 15.82 -9.52 8.62
C THR A 88 16.77 -8.43 8.14
N ILE A 89 16.47 -7.15 8.40
CA ILE A 89 17.34 -6.03 8.00
C ILE A 89 18.72 -6.10 8.66
N HIS A 90 18.79 -6.55 9.93
CA HIS A 90 20.08 -6.73 10.61
C HIS A 90 20.86 -7.93 10.07
N ALA A 91 20.18 -9.02 9.71
CA ALA A 91 20.79 -10.21 9.10
C ALA A 91 21.25 -9.96 7.65
N TYR A 92 20.59 -9.05 6.94
CA TYR A 92 20.83 -8.72 5.52
C TYR A 92 21.23 -7.24 5.33
N PRO A 93 22.41 -6.81 5.82
CA PRO A 93 22.83 -5.40 5.80
C PRO A 93 23.10 -4.84 4.40
N SER A 94 23.40 -5.72 3.43
CA SER A 94 23.52 -5.37 2.01
C SER A 94 22.16 -5.13 1.32
N GLY A 95 21.06 -5.34 2.05
CA GLY A 95 19.72 -5.43 1.49
C GLY A 95 19.41 -6.84 1.00
N GLY A 96 18.13 -7.19 1.08
CA GLY A 96 17.64 -8.51 0.72
C GLY A 96 16.12 -8.52 0.83
N GLY A 97 15.43 -8.30 -0.28
CA GLY A 97 13.96 -8.42 -0.30
C GLY A 97 13.52 -9.88 -0.08
N ALA A 98 12.21 -10.11 0.04
CA ALA A 98 11.65 -11.43 0.31
C ALA A 98 12.16 -12.53 -0.66
N TYR A 99 12.42 -12.19 -1.92
CA TYR A 99 13.05 -13.10 -2.90
C TYR A 99 14.44 -13.60 -2.46
N ILE A 100 15.34 -12.68 -2.08
CA ILE A 100 16.72 -13.01 -1.74
C ILE A 100 16.75 -13.85 -0.47
N VAL A 101 15.99 -13.42 0.55
CA VAL A 101 15.88 -14.13 1.83
C VAL A 101 15.30 -15.53 1.63
N ALA A 102 14.22 -15.68 0.86
CA ALA A 102 13.62 -16.98 0.60
C ALA A 102 14.55 -17.89 -0.23
N LYS A 103 15.23 -17.34 -1.23
CA LYS A 103 16.15 -18.11 -2.09
C LYS A 103 17.33 -18.66 -1.32
N GLU A 104 17.94 -17.85 -0.46
CA GLU A 104 19.13 -18.27 0.30
C GLU A 104 18.80 -19.26 1.42
N ASN A 105 17.62 -19.15 2.06
CA ASN A 105 17.26 -19.99 3.20
C ASN A 105 16.46 -21.24 2.82
N LEU A 106 15.66 -21.19 1.75
CA LEU A 106 14.71 -22.25 1.38
C LEU A 106 14.97 -22.82 -0.03
N GLY A 107 15.87 -22.21 -0.79
CA GLY A 107 16.24 -22.63 -2.14
C GLY A 107 15.44 -21.95 -3.25
N THR A 108 15.70 -22.37 -4.48
CA THR A 108 15.27 -21.65 -5.69
C THR A 108 13.76 -21.61 -5.88
N THR A 109 13.05 -22.72 -5.64
CA THR A 109 11.60 -22.81 -5.88
C THR A 109 10.80 -21.91 -4.94
N PRO A 110 10.98 -21.93 -3.60
CA PRO A 110 10.35 -20.95 -2.71
C PRO A 110 10.76 -19.51 -3.01
N GLY A 111 12.03 -19.28 -3.40
CA GLY A 111 12.49 -17.97 -3.85
C GLY A 111 11.69 -17.45 -5.04
N LEU A 112 11.50 -18.27 -6.09
CA LEU A 112 10.71 -17.89 -7.26
C LEU A 112 9.24 -17.62 -6.92
N VAL A 113 8.64 -18.41 -6.02
CA VAL A 113 7.27 -18.14 -5.54
C VAL A 113 7.20 -16.78 -4.83
N ALA A 114 8.18 -16.47 -3.97
CA ALA A 114 8.26 -15.16 -3.32
C ALA A 114 8.41 -14.02 -4.37
N GLY A 115 9.24 -14.22 -5.40
CA GLY A 115 9.41 -13.25 -6.48
C GLY A 115 8.13 -13.03 -7.30
N ALA A 116 7.43 -14.11 -7.66
CA ALA A 116 6.17 -14.04 -8.38
C ALA A 116 5.08 -13.34 -7.54
N SER A 117 5.00 -13.67 -6.25
CA SER A 117 4.08 -13.02 -5.31
C SER A 117 4.32 -11.52 -5.23
N LEU A 118 5.59 -11.07 -5.15
CA LEU A 118 5.92 -9.64 -5.13
C LEU A 118 5.48 -8.90 -6.40
N LEU A 119 5.57 -9.53 -7.57
CA LEU A 119 5.10 -8.91 -8.82
C LEU A 119 3.58 -8.73 -8.81
N VAL A 120 2.85 -9.74 -8.33
CA VAL A 120 1.39 -9.66 -8.18
C VAL A 120 1.02 -8.59 -7.15
N ASP A 121 1.71 -8.58 -6.00
CA ASP A 121 1.52 -7.60 -4.94
C ASP A 121 1.69 -6.16 -5.46
N TYR A 122 2.75 -5.88 -6.24
CA TYR A 122 2.92 -4.56 -6.83
C TYR A 122 1.80 -4.15 -7.78
N VAL A 123 1.33 -5.07 -8.63
CA VAL A 123 0.23 -4.79 -9.56
C VAL A 123 -1.07 -4.53 -8.78
N LEU A 124 -1.35 -5.34 -7.77
CA LEU A 124 -2.55 -5.20 -6.94
C LEU A 124 -2.51 -3.92 -6.11
N THR A 125 -1.38 -3.59 -5.50
CA THR A 125 -1.23 -2.37 -4.68
C THR A 125 -1.47 -1.12 -5.51
N VAL A 126 -0.92 -1.06 -6.74
CA VAL A 126 -1.21 0.07 -7.66
C VAL A 126 -2.68 0.10 -8.04
N SER A 127 -3.26 -1.05 -8.41
CA SER A 127 -4.65 -1.14 -8.87
C SER A 127 -5.64 -0.72 -7.77
N VAL A 128 -5.47 -1.24 -6.55
CA VAL A 128 -6.32 -0.94 -5.39
C VAL A 128 -6.15 0.51 -4.96
N SER A 129 -4.92 1.04 -4.95
CA SER A 129 -4.67 2.44 -4.57
C SER A 129 -5.34 3.42 -5.52
N ILE A 130 -5.32 3.15 -6.84
CA ILE A 130 -6.00 3.98 -7.83
C ILE A 130 -7.53 3.90 -7.64
N ALA A 131 -8.07 2.68 -7.49
CA ALA A 131 -9.51 2.49 -7.29
C ALA A 131 -10.02 3.20 -6.02
N ALA A 132 -9.31 3.04 -4.89
CA ALA A 132 -9.61 3.71 -3.64
C ALA A 132 -9.47 5.24 -3.75
N GLY A 133 -8.44 5.71 -4.48
CA GLY A 133 -8.26 7.14 -4.75
C GLY A 133 -9.42 7.74 -5.54
N VAL A 134 -9.89 7.06 -6.58
CA VAL A 134 -11.06 7.49 -7.37
C VAL A 134 -12.33 7.44 -6.51
N ALA A 135 -12.49 6.43 -5.66
CA ALA A 135 -13.61 6.35 -4.71
C ALA A 135 -13.63 7.55 -3.75
N ALA A 136 -12.47 7.95 -3.21
CA ALA A 136 -12.35 9.12 -2.33
C ALA A 136 -12.63 10.45 -3.06
N VAL A 137 -12.18 10.59 -4.32
CA VAL A 137 -12.46 11.78 -5.12
C VAL A 137 -13.94 11.88 -5.47
N THR A 138 -14.55 10.77 -5.87
CA THR A 138 -15.98 10.74 -6.24
C THR A 138 -16.89 10.97 -5.04
N SER A 139 -16.56 10.45 -3.86
CA SER A 139 -17.31 10.70 -2.62
C SER A 139 -17.29 12.19 -2.22
N MET A 140 -16.19 12.90 -2.45
CA MET A 140 -16.08 14.34 -2.14
C MET A 140 -17.01 15.20 -3.01
N VAL A 141 -17.32 14.79 -4.23
CA VAL A 141 -18.15 15.56 -5.18
C VAL A 141 -19.62 15.15 -5.18
N GLN A 142 -19.98 14.09 -4.45
CA GLN A 142 -21.38 13.69 -4.27
C GLN A 142 -22.19 14.83 -3.62
N GLY A 143 -23.37 15.11 -4.17
CA GLY A 143 -24.23 16.23 -3.74
C GLY A 143 -23.87 17.60 -4.33
N THR A 144 -22.82 17.69 -5.15
CA THR A 144 -22.48 18.91 -5.90
C THR A 144 -22.89 18.81 -7.37
N ARG A 145 -22.73 19.91 -8.14
CA ARG A 145 -22.92 19.91 -9.61
C ARG A 145 -22.07 18.85 -10.34
N TYR A 146 -21.03 18.34 -9.70
CA TYR A 146 -20.09 17.36 -10.25
C TYR A 146 -20.43 15.91 -9.87
N ALA A 147 -21.62 15.62 -9.36
CA ALA A 147 -22.05 14.26 -9.00
C ALA A 147 -22.04 13.27 -10.20
N TRP A 148 -22.11 13.76 -11.44
CA TRP A 148 -22.01 12.94 -12.66
C TRP A 148 -20.68 12.21 -12.84
N LEU A 149 -19.62 12.62 -12.11
CA LEU A 149 -18.34 11.89 -12.11
C LEU A 149 -18.47 10.48 -11.54
N ASP A 150 -19.51 10.20 -10.74
CA ASP A 150 -19.77 8.87 -10.19
C ASP A 150 -20.00 7.82 -11.28
N GLU A 151 -20.62 8.22 -12.40
CA GLU A 151 -20.87 7.36 -13.56
C GLU A 151 -19.59 7.03 -14.36
N HIS A 152 -18.53 7.81 -14.17
CA HIS A 152 -17.29 7.73 -14.95
C HIS A 152 -16.12 7.12 -14.16
N LYS A 153 -16.37 6.51 -13.01
CA LYS A 153 -15.34 5.90 -12.12
C LYS A 153 -14.37 4.98 -12.87
N VAL A 154 -14.86 4.12 -13.75
CA VAL A 154 -14.03 3.17 -14.51
C VAL A 154 -13.04 3.89 -15.41
N PHE A 155 -13.47 4.97 -16.08
CA PHE A 155 -12.60 5.77 -16.94
C PHE A 155 -11.55 6.53 -16.12
N MET A 156 -11.89 6.97 -14.90
CA MET A 156 -10.94 7.65 -14.01
C MET A 156 -9.86 6.72 -13.44
N CYS A 157 -10.12 5.41 -13.41
CA CYS A 157 -9.15 4.39 -12.96
C CYS A 157 -8.17 3.94 -14.06
N MET A 158 -8.42 4.28 -15.34
CA MET A 158 -7.55 3.95 -16.48
C MET A 158 -6.52 5.04 -16.74
#